data_AF-A0A537G2G5-F1
#
_entry.id   AF-A0A537G2G5-F1
#
_cell.length_a   1.000
_cell.length_b   1.000
_cell.length_c   1.000
_cell.angle_alpha   90.00
_cell.angle_beta   90.00
_cell.angle_gamma   90.00
#
_symmetry.space_group_name_H-M   'P 1'
#
loop_
_entity.id
_entity.type
_entity.pdbx_description
1 polymer ?
#
loop_
_entity_poly.entity_id
_entity_poly.type
_entity_poly.pdbx_seq_one_letter_code
_entity_poly.pdbx_strand_id
1 'polypeptide(L)'
;MNLAIEEAIPRTVGLGKAPNTVRFWHNSNTIVLGCFQSANLEVNLEACEELGTDIVRRFTGGGAVYHDSGNLNYAISLKRGHPLIPTNDLQLAFQRLSEGTVQGLRSLGVNAEFQPINDIHVNGLKVSGAAG
;
A
#
# COMPACT_ATOMS: atom_id res chain seq x y z
N MET A 1 -8.29 11.88 6.05
CA MET A 1 -7.27 11.93 7.12
C MET A 1 -6.16 10.88 6.93
N ASN A 2 -6.50 9.59 6.73
CA ASN A 2 -5.50 8.52 6.66
C ASN A 2 -4.34 8.74 5.68
N LEU A 3 -4.66 9.26 4.48
CA LEU A 3 -3.69 9.50 3.40
C LEU A 3 -2.71 10.65 3.75
N ALA A 4 -3.16 11.65 4.50
CA ALA A 4 -2.27 12.72 4.98
C ALA A 4 -1.24 12.19 5.98
N ILE A 5 -1.65 11.27 6.86
CA ILE A 5 -0.74 10.60 7.80
C ILE A 5 0.21 9.65 7.05
N GLU A 6 -0.29 8.98 6.02
CA GLU A 6 0.50 8.12 5.14
C GLU A 6 1.63 8.88 4.45
N GLU A 7 1.43 10.16 4.12
CA GLU A 7 2.48 11.03 3.58
C GLU A 7 3.40 11.61 4.68
N ALA A 8 2.82 12.03 5.80
CA ALA A 8 3.57 12.71 6.87
C ALA A 8 4.65 11.82 7.50
N ILE A 9 4.30 10.57 7.83
CA ILE A 9 5.21 9.62 8.50
C ILE A 9 6.50 9.37 7.67
N PRO A 10 6.44 8.91 6.41
CA PRO A 10 7.66 8.62 5.63
C PRO A 10 8.49 9.88 5.39
N ARG A 11 7.86 11.06 5.25
CA ARG A 11 8.61 12.34 5.18
C ARG A 11 9.38 12.60 6.47
N THR A 12 8.76 12.44 7.63
CA THR A 12 9.42 12.64 8.93
C THR A 12 10.52 11.60 9.20
N VAL A 13 10.27 10.33 8.88
CA VAL A 13 11.24 9.23 9.01
C VAL A 13 12.43 9.47 8.07
N GLY A 14 12.18 9.85 6.83
CA GLY A 14 13.20 10.15 5.83
C GLY A 14 14.05 11.39 6.14
N LEU A 15 13.58 12.26 7.04
CA LEU A 15 14.35 13.38 7.62
C LEU A 15 15.09 13.00 8.91
N GLY A 16 14.97 11.75 9.38
CA GLY A 16 15.59 11.29 10.63
C GLY A 16 14.91 11.84 11.89
N LYS A 17 13.75 12.49 11.76
CA LYS A 17 13.00 13.10 12.88
C LYS A 17 12.05 12.13 13.59
N ALA A 18 11.93 10.91 13.06
CA ALA A 18 11.15 9.82 13.63
C ALA A 18 11.90 8.48 13.44
N PRO A 19 11.62 7.46 14.27
CA PRO A 19 12.15 6.11 14.07
C PRO A 19 11.53 5.44 12.84
N ASN A 20 12.16 4.36 12.36
CA ASN A 20 11.51 3.45 11.42
C ASN A 20 10.13 3.05 11.97
N THR A 21 9.11 3.03 11.12
CA THR A 21 7.71 2.91 11.54
C THR A 21 6.98 1.91 10.67
N VAL A 22 6.20 1.03 11.31
CA VAL A 22 5.15 0.24 10.66
C VAL A 22 3.82 0.77 11.17
N ARG A 23 2.89 1.09 10.26
CA ARG A 23 1.56 1.59 10.60
C ARG A 23 0.51 0.69 9.98
N PHE A 24 -0.49 0.29 10.77
CA PHE A 24 -1.68 -0.42 10.31
C PHE A 24 -2.90 0.50 10.38
N TRP A 25 -3.82 0.40 9.42
CA TRP A 25 -5.03 1.24 9.36
C TRP A 25 -6.09 0.68 8.40
N HIS A 26 -7.32 1.19 8.49
CA HIS A 26 -8.44 0.91 7.58
C HIS A 26 -9.05 2.21 7.05
N ASN A 27 -9.70 2.14 5.89
CA ASN A 27 -10.67 3.13 5.43
C ASN A 27 -12.10 2.57 5.53
N SER A 28 -13.08 3.46 5.50
CA SER A 28 -14.43 3.13 5.01
C SER A 28 -14.40 2.83 3.51
N ASN A 29 -15.57 2.67 2.88
CA ASN A 29 -15.68 2.49 1.43
C ASN A 29 -14.98 3.66 0.72
N THR A 30 -13.85 3.39 0.10
CA THR A 30 -12.98 4.43 -0.45
C THR A 30 -12.20 3.90 -1.63
N ILE A 31 -12.27 4.60 -2.77
CA ILE A 31 -11.35 4.42 -3.88
C ILE A 31 -10.13 5.32 -3.65
N VAL A 32 -8.94 4.71 -3.66
CA VAL A 32 -7.66 5.40 -3.53
C VAL A 32 -6.96 5.42 -4.89
N LEU A 33 -6.96 6.58 -5.53
CA LEU A 33 -6.26 6.85 -6.78
C LEU A 33 -4.76 7.01 -6.55
N GLY A 34 -3.96 6.50 -7.50
CA GLY A 34 -2.53 6.80 -7.58
C GLY A 34 -2.28 8.27 -7.92
N CYS A 35 -1.11 8.79 -7.57
CA CYS A 35 -0.81 10.21 -7.70
C CYS A 35 -0.95 10.76 -9.13
N PHE A 36 -0.71 9.95 -10.17
CA PHE A 36 -0.75 10.35 -11.58
C PHE A 36 -2.06 10.01 -12.31
N GLN A 37 -3.05 9.42 -11.64
CA GLN A 37 -4.27 8.93 -12.30
C GLN A 37 -5.36 10.00 -12.41
N SER A 38 -6.22 9.90 -13.42
CA SER A 38 -7.42 10.74 -13.52
C SER A 38 -8.63 10.03 -12.94
N ALA A 39 -9.37 10.68 -12.04
CA ALA A 39 -10.56 10.07 -11.43
C ALA A 39 -11.58 9.61 -12.49
N ASN A 40 -11.82 10.44 -13.50
CA ASN A 40 -12.80 10.18 -14.56
C ASN A 40 -12.42 9.00 -15.48
N LEU A 41 -11.15 8.57 -15.49
CA LEU A 41 -10.69 7.44 -16.30
C LEU A 41 -10.65 6.13 -15.52
N GLU A 42 -10.53 6.20 -14.20
CA GLU A 42 -10.33 5.03 -13.33
C GLU A 42 -11.61 4.62 -12.60
N VAL A 43 -12.57 5.53 -12.47
CA VAL A 43 -13.69 5.38 -11.54
C VAL A 43 -15.00 5.73 -12.22
N ASN A 44 -16.02 4.91 -11.95
CA ASN A 44 -17.41 5.28 -12.20
C ASN A 44 -17.88 6.23 -11.07
N LEU A 45 -17.90 7.53 -11.36
CA LEU A 45 -18.25 8.57 -10.38
C LEU A 45 -19.71 8.47 -9.92
N GLU A 46 -20.64 8.18 -10.83
CA GLU A 46 -22.07 8.04 -10.51
C GLU A 46 -22.28 6.88 -9.52
N ALA A 47 -21.66 5.73 -9.79
CA ALA A 47 -21.74 4.59 -8.87
C ALA A 47 -21.12 4.89 -7.50
N CYS A 48 -20.06 5.71 -7.44
CA CYS A 48 -19.46 6.10 -6.16
C CYS A 48 -20.37 6.99 -5.35
N GLU A 49 -21.07 7.94 -5.99
CA GLU A 49 -22.05 8.80 -5.33
C GLU A 49 -23.23 7.97 -4.80
N GLU A 50 -23.79 7.09 -5.62
CA GLU A 50 -24.90 6.21 -5.23
C GLU A 50 -24.55 5.26 -4.08
N LEU A 51 -23.33 4.71 -4.08
CA LEU A 51 -22.87 3.75 -3.08
C LEU A 51 -22.21 4.41 -1.85
N GLY A 52 -22.14 5.75 -1.81
CA GLY A 52 -21.47 6.48 -0.72
C GLY A 52 -19.99 6.13 -0.58
N THR A 53 -19.29 5.98 -1.71
CA THR A 53 -17.86 5.65 -1.77
C THR A 53 -17.03 6.90 -1.94
N ASP A 54 -16.12 7.15 -0.99
CA ASP A 54 -15.20 8.28 -1.07
C ASP A 54 -14.16 8.07 -2.19
N ILE A 55 -13.73 9.16 -2.82
CA ILE A 55 -12.64 9.13 -3.80
C ILE A 55 -11.51 10.02 -3.29
N VAL A 56 -10.35 9.42 -3.05
CA VAL A 56 -9.16 10.11 -2.54
C VAL A 56 -7.94 9.78 -3.38
N ARG A 57 -6.89 10.59 -3.26
CA ARG A 57 -5.62 10.41 -3.97
C ARG A 57 -4.49 10.23 -2.98
N ARG A 58 -3.65 9.21 -3.18
CA ARG A 58 -2.42 9.01 -2.40
C ARG A 58 -1.23 9.71 -3.05
N PHE A 59 -0.17 9.94 -2.26
CA PHE A 59 1.03 10.65 -2.72
C PHE A 59 1.99 9.75 -3.53
N THR A 60 1.81 8.42 -3.48
CA THR A 60 2.60 7.43 -4.25
C THR A 60 1.96 7.10 -5.61
N GLY A 61 2.76 6.52 -6.51
CA GLY A 61 2.29 6.02 -7.80
C GLY A 61 1.48 4.73 -7.70
N GLY A 62 1.32 4.05 -8.83
CA GLY A 62 0.53 2.80 -8.96
C GLY A 62 -0.93 3.04 -9.35
N GLY A 63 -1.69 1.95 -9.48
CA GLY A 63 -3.08 1.96 -9.93
C GLY A 63 -4.10 2.35 -8.84
N ALA A 64 -5.37 2.42 -9.24
CA ALA A 64 -6.48 2.69 -8.34
C ALA A 64 -6.83 1.41 -7.57
N VAL A 65 -7.17 1.55 -6.29
CA VAL A 65 -7.58 0.43 -5.42
C VAL A 65 -8.83 0.81 -4.65
N TYR A 66 -9.63 -0.19 -4.29
CA TYR A 66 -10.82 -0.03 -3.45
C TYR A 66 -10.53 -0.56 -2.05
N HIS A 67 -10.81 0.25 -1.03
CA HIS A 67 -10.71 -0.12 0.37
C HIS A 67 -12.09 -0.14 1.02
N ASP A 68 -12.25 -1.01 2.00
CA ASP A 68 -13.37 -1.03 2.94
C ASP A 68 -12.86 -1.46 4.33
N SER A 69 -13.79 -1.64 5.28
CA SER A 69 -13.46 -2.04 6.65
C SER A 69 -12.86 -3.46 6.78
N GLY A 70 -12.99 -4.30 5.75
CA GLY A 70 -12.38 -5.62 5.68
C GLY A 70 -10.97 -5.60 5.07
N ASN A 71 -10.51 -4.47 4.54
CA ASN A 71 -9.20 -4.31 3.94
C ASN A 71 -8.17 -3.70 4.90
N LEU A 72 -7.27 -4.55 5.42
CA LEU A 72 -6.12 -4.11 6.23
C LEU A 72 -5.05 -3.43 5.39
N ASN A 73 -4.83 -2.14 5.66
CA ASN A 73 -3.76 -1.37 5.06
C ASN A 73 -2.55 -1.33 6.01
N TYR A 74 -1.36 -1.42 5.45
CA TYR A 74 -0.12 -1.21 6.20
C TYR A 74 0.90 -0.40 5.40
N ALA A 75 1.75 0.34 6.10
CA ALA A 75 2.83 1.10 5.52
C ALA A 75 4.11 0.89 6.32
N ILE A 76 5.24 0.72 5.62
CA ILE A 76 6.57 0.59 6.21
C ILE A 76 7.39 1.82 5.80
N SER A 77 7.79 2.62 6.78
CA SER A 77 8.63 3.80 6.59
C SER A 77 10.00 3.57 7.20
N LEU A 78 11.04 3.62 6.37
CA LEU A 78 12.43 3.40 6.78
C LEU A 78 13.28 4.65 6.52
N LYS A 79 14.29 4.86 7.37
CA LYS A 79 15.31 5.91 7.16
C LYS A 79 16.03 5.71 5.83
N ARG A 80 16.50 6.79 5.21
CA ARG A 80 17.29 6.72 3.97
C ARG A 80 18.56 5.88 4.17
N GLY A 81 18.91 5.08 3.17
CA GLY A 81 20.07 4.19 3.23
C GLY A 81 19.86 2.94 4.07
N HIS A 82 18.63 2.65 4.52
CA HIS A 82 18.34 1.41 5.24
C HIS A 82 18.70 0.18 4.37
N PRO A 83 19.43 -0.82 4.88
CA PRO A 83 19.91 -1.96 4.08
C PRO A 83 18.81 -2.78 3.38
N LEU A 84 17.58 -2.70 3.88
CA LEU A 84 16.42 -3.34 3.25
C LEU A 84 15.99 -2.67 1.94
N ILE A 85 16.31 -1.38 1.73
CA ILE A 85 15.94 -0.63 0.53
C ILE A 85 17.17 -0.50 -0.39
N PRO A 86 17.28 -1.32 -1.44
CA PRO A 86 18.34 -1.15 -2.44
C PRO A 86 18.19 0.17 -3.20
N THR A 87 19.32 0.81 -3.54
CA THR A 87 19.33 2.16 -4.14
C THR A 87 18.71 2.21 -5.55
N ASN A 88 18.80 1.12 -6.33
CA ASN A 88 18.43 1.09 -7.75
C ASN A 88 17.59 -0.13 -8.14
N ASP A 89 16.88 -0.75 -7.19
CA ASP A 89 16.07 -1.95 -7.46
C ASP A 89 14.75 -1.93 -6.68
N LEU A 90 13.76 -1.23 -7.24
CA LEU A 90 12.46 -1.06 -6.60
C LEU A 90 11.72 -2.39 -6.43
N GLN A 91 11.87 -3.33 -7.37
CA GLN A 91 11.23 -4.64 -7.27
C GLN A 91 11.82 -5.45 -6.12
N LEU A 92 13.16 -5.47 -5.97
CA LEU A 92 13.80 -6.11 -4.83
C LEU A 92 13.44 -5.43 -3.52
N ALA A 93 13.24 -4.10 -3.51
CA ALA A 93 12.72 -3.41 -2.34
C ALA A 93 11.32 -3.94 -1.95
N PHE A 94 10.39 -4.04 -2.91
CA PHE A 94 9.06 -4.61 -2.65
C PHE A 94 9.13 -6.06 -2.19
N GLN A 95 9.95 -6.89 -2.83
CA GLN A 95 10.13 -8.28 -2.42
C GLN A 95 10.58 -8.39 -0.96
N ARG A 96 11.63 -7.64 -0.58
CA ARG A 96 12.17 -7.65 0.78
C ARG A 96 11.17 -7.15 1.82
N LEU A 97 10.42 -6.10 1.50
CA LEU A 97 9.43 -5.52 2.41
C LEU A 97 8.19 -6.40 2.56
N SER A 98 7.76 -7.06 1.48
CA SER A 98 6.61 -7.97 1.47
C SER A 98 6.90 -9.31 2.15
N GLU A 99 8.16 -9.70 2.30
CA GLU A 99 8.56 -10.97 2.92
C GLU A 99 7.98 -11.13 4.33
N GLY A 100 7.95 -10.06 5.12
CA GLY A 100 7.34 -10.09 6.46
C GLY A 100 5.85 -10.47 6.42
N THR A 101 5.11 -9.92 5.47
CA THR A 101 3.68 -10.22 5.27
C THR A 101 3.49 -11.64 4.74
N VAL A 102 4.31 -12.07 3.78
CA VAL A 102 4.27 -13.44 3.22
C VAL A 102 4.52 -14.47 4.31
N GLN A 103 5.56 -14.29 5.12
CA GLN A 103 5.89 -15.21 6.21
C GLN A 103 4.83 -15.19 7.33
N GLY A 104 4.27 -14.02 7.63
CA GLY A 104 3.14 -13.89 8.55
C GLY A 104 1.90 -14.66 8.09
N LEU A 105 1.55 -14.59 6.81
CA LEU A 105 0.45 -15.38 6.25
C LEU A 105 0.74 -16.88 6.29
N ARG A 106 1.97 -17.29 5.95
CA ARG A 106 2.40 -18.70 6.01
C ARG A 106 2.35 -19.27 7.42
N SER A 107 2.72 -18.50 8.43
CA SER A 107 2.64 -18.96 9.83
C SER A 107 1.20 -19.19 10.30
N LEU A 108 0.23 -18.55 9.65
CA LEU A 108 -1.21 -18.77 9.85
C LEU A 108 -1.78 -19.92 8.98
N GLY A 109 -0.93 -20.65 8.25
CA GLY A 109 -1.35 -21.75 7.38
C GLY A 109 -1.84 -21.31 6.01
N VAL A 110 -1.63 -20.04 5.63
CA VAL A 110 -2.02 -19.52 4.31
C VAL A 110 -0.84 -19.63 3.34
N ASN A 111 -1.04 -20.32 2.21
CA ASN A 111 -0.01 -20.45 1.18
C ASN A 111 0.13 -19.14 0.38
N ALA A 112 0.86 -18.18 0.95
CA ALA A 112 1.14 -16.88 0.35
C ALA A 112 2.49 -16.87 -0.40
N GLU A 113 2.56 -16.09 -1.46
CA GLU A 113 3.78 -15.88 -2.26
C GLU A 113 3.85 -14.43 -2.77
N PHE A 114 5.06 -13.91 -2.88
CA PHE A 114 5.29 -12.64 -3.56
C PHE A 114 5.23 -12.85 -5.08
N GLN A 115 4.48 -12.00 -5.76
CA GLN A 115 4.41 -11.95 -7.21
C GLN A 115 4.92 -10.58 -7.69
N PRO A 116 5.98 -10.54 -8.52
CA PRO A 116 6.44 -9.33 -9.14
C PRO A 116 5.31 -8.57 -9.87
N ILE A 117 5.28 -7.24 -9.82
CA ILE A 117 6.34 -6.36 -9.29
C ILE A 117 6.22 -6.12 -7.77
N ASN A 118 5.02 -6.24 -7.20
CA ASN A 118 4.69 -5.68 -5.88
C ASN A 118 3.46 -6.32 -5.23
N ASP A 119 3.05 -7.51 -5.68
CA ASP A 119 1.83 -8.18 -5.24
C ASP A 119 2.12 -9.36 -4.32
N ILE A 120 1.12 -9.73 -3.52
CA ILE A 120 1.10 -10.98 -2.76
C ILE A 120 -0.10 -11.77 -3.23
N HIS A 121 0.15 -13.03 -3.58
CA HIS A 121 -0.86 -13.97 -4.03
C HIS A 121 -1.06 -15.09 -3.01
N VAL A 122 -2.29 -15.59 -2.92
CA VAL A 122 -2.67 -16.78 -2.18
C VAL A 122 -3.43 -17.68 -3.14
N ASN A 123 -2.94 -18.91 -3.32
CA ASN A 123 -3.52 -19.87 -4.27
C ASN A 123 -3.72 -19.29 -5.69
N GLY A 124 -2.75 -18.48 -6.14
CA GLY A 124 -2.77 -17.83 -7.46
C GLY A 124 -3.60 -16.54 -7.54
N LEU A 125 -4.39 -16.20 -6.51
CA LEU A 125 -5.21 -14.99 -6.48
C LEU A 125 -4.51 -13.86 -5.73
N LYS A 126 -4.57 -12.64 -6.27
CA LYS A 126 -4.01 -11.45 -5.62
C LYS A 126 -4.79 -11.10 -4.34
N VAL A 127 -4.07 -10.95 -3.23
CA VAL A 127 -4.64 -10.56 -1.93
C VAL A 127 -4.04 -9.28 -1.35
N SER A 128 -2.90 -8.82 -1.88
CA SER A 128 -2.27 -7.55 -1.50
C SER A 128 -1.55 -6.95 -2.70
N GLY A 129 -1.49 -5.62 -2.75
CA GLY A 129 -0.59 -4.87 -3.63
C GLY A 129 0.09 -3.76 -2.84
N ALA A 130 1.32 -3.39 -3.23
CA ALA A 130 2.09 -2.34 -2.58
C ALA A 130 2.36 -1.15 -3.51
N ALA A 131 2.58 0.04 -2.95
CA ALA A 131 3.07 1.21 -3.67
C ALA A 131 4.16 1.88 -2.84
N GLY A 132 5.08 2.61 -3.48
CA GLY A 132 6.24 3.23 -2.84
C GLY A 132 6.83 4.34 -3.68
#